data_AF-A0A8H6XX19-F1
#
_entry.id   AF-A0A8H6XX19-F1
#
_cell.length_a   1.000
_cell.length_b   1.000
_cell.length_c   1.000
_cell.angle_alpha   90.00
_cell.angle_beta   90.00
_cell.angle_gamma   90.00
#
_symmetry.space_group_name_H-M   'P 1'
#
loop_
_entity.id
_entity.type
_entity.pdbx_description
1 polymer ?
#
loop_
_entity_poly.entity_id
_entity_poly.type
_entity_poly.pdbx_seq_one_letter_code
_entity_poly.pdbx_strand_id
1 'polypeptide(L)'
;MIPRRRNPRVPTDNTILDLIAGIVDTGTTLLMIATDAFQACQKAPGAKSDSTTGLLTVTESQFENMQSLFFQIGDQTLELTPNAQIWPRALNSTLDGEEGKIYLIVADMGSNSGSGLDFIDGFGFL
;
A
#
# COMPACT_ATOMS: atom_id res chain seq x y z
N MET A 1 -8.46 8.94 -21.47
CA MET A 1 -7.73 8.81 -20.19
C MET A 1 -8.12 10.01 -19.34
N ILE A 2 -8.80 9.80 -18.20
CA ILE A 2 -9.30 10.89 -17.35
C ILE A 2 -8.46 10.90 -16.05
N PRO A 3 -7.68 11.95 -15.77
CA PRO A 3 -6.94 12.05 -14.52
C PRO A 3 -7.89 12.20 -13.33
N ARG A 4 -7.65 11.47 -12.22
CA ARG A 4 -8.42 11.58 -10.97
C ARG A 4 -7.51 11.90 -9.78
N ARG A 5 -8.00 12.75 -8.88
CA ARG A 5 -7.31 13.32 -7.69
C ARG A 5 -7.62 12.49 -6.42
N ARG A 6 -6.69 12.41 -5.45
CA ARG A 6 -6.84 11.60 -4.21
C ARG A 6 -6.50 12.29 -2.90
N ASN A 7 -6.93 11.71 -1.77
CA ASN A 7 -6.45 12.07 -0.43
C ASN A 7 -6.66 10.91 0.57
N PRO A 8 -5.64 10.10 0.91
CA PRO A 8 -5.81 9.03 1.87
C PRO A 8 -5.81 9.54 3.32
N ARG A 9 -6.77 9.12 4.16
CA ARG A 9 -6.89 9.54 5.58
C ARG A 9 -6.94 8.35 6.53
N VAL A 10 -6.48 8.53 7.77
CA VAL A 10 -6.68 7.63 8.91
C VAL A 10 -7.56 8.37 9.95
N PRO A 11 -8.34 7.71 10.83
CA PRO A 11 -9.27 8.37 11.78
C PRO A 11 -8.65 9.31 12.82
N THR A 12 -7.35 9.58 12.75
CA THR A 12 -6.65 10.67 13.43
C THR A 12 -5.84 11.39 12.36
N ASP A 13 -6.05 12.71 12.19
CA ASP A 13 -5.56 13.66 11.17
C ASP A 13 -4.08 13.56 10.69
N ASN A 14 -3.61 12.36 10.33
CA ASN A 14 -2.33 12.09 9.71
C ASN A 14 -2.58 11.73 8.26
N THR A 15 -2.67 12.76 7.42
CA THR A 15 -2.65 12.59 5.96
C THR A 15 -1.34 11.90 5.58
N ILE A 16 -1.44 10.70 4.99
CA ILE A 16 -0.28 9.92 4.55
C ILE A 16 0.24 10.47 3.20
N LEU A 17 -0.66 10.99 2.37
CA LEU A 17 -0.40 11.52 1.03
C LEU A 17 -1.34 12.70 0.73
N ASP A 18 -0.76 13.85 0.39
CA ASP A 18 -1.53 14.99 -0.12
C ASP A 18 -2.06 14.73 -1.55
N LEU A 19 -2.77 15.71 -2.12
CA LEU A 19 -3.56 15.54 -3.32
C LEU A 19 -2.74 15.28 -4.60
N ILE A 20 -2.56 14.01 -4.92
CA ILE A 20 -1.66 13.53 -5.98
C ILE A 20 -2.38 12.88 -7.17
N ALA A 21 -1.68 12.78 -8.30
CA ALA A 21 -2.13 12.12 -9.53
C ALA A 21 -1.51 10.73 -9.67
N GLY A 22 -2.23 9.78 -10.26
CA GLY A 22 -1.74 8.43 -10.52
C GLY A 22 -2.67 7.62 -11.41
N ILE A 23 -2.43 6.32 -11.51
CA ILE A 23 -3.15 5.42 -12.44
C ILE A 23 -3.81 4.23 -11.74
N VAL A 24 -4.80 3.65 -12.41
CA VAL A 24 -5.36 2.33 -12.10
C VAL A 24 -4.86 1.39 -13.20
N ASP A 25 -4.19 0.32 -12.82
CA ASP A 25 -3.50 -0.55 -13.78
C ASP A 25 -3.55 -2.03 -13.36
N THR A 26 -4.40 -2.79 -14.04
CA THR A 26 -4.52 -4.25 -13.82
C THR A 26 -3.27 -5.04 -14.23
N GLY A 27 -2.34 -4.43 -14.98
CA GLY A 27 -1.05 -5.04 -15.34
C GLY A 27 -0.01 -4.94 -14.22
N THR A 28 -0.24 -4.10 -13.22
CA THR A 28 0.61 -3.98 -12.03
C THR A 28 0.05 -4.87 -10.92
N THR A 29 0.89 -5.69 -10.28
CA THR A 29 0.43 -6.62 -9.24
C THR A 29 0.11 -5.92 -7.91
N LEU A 30 0.98 -4.98 -7.52
CA LEU A 30 1.01 -4.40 -6.17
C LEU A 30 0.34 -3.02 -6.11
N LEU A 31 0.02 -2.58 -4.90
CA LEU A 31 -0.32 -1.18 -4.66
C LEU A 31 0.99 -0.40 -4.58
N MET A 32 1.33 0.34 -5.63
CA MET A 32 2.54 1.16 -5.63
C MET A 32 2.20 2.58 -5.19
N ILE A 33 2.98 3.13 -4.26
CA ILE A 33 2.81 4.50 -3.77
C ILE A 33 4.15 5.22 -3.71
N ALA A 34 4.10 6.56 -3.73
CA ALA A 34 5.28 7.41 -3.60
C ALA A 34 6.11 7.08 -2.32
N THR A 35 7.42 7.30 -2.39
CA THR A 35 8.39 6.89 -1.38
C THR A 35 8.11 7.47 0.01
N ASP A 36 7.69 8.72 0.10
CA ASP A 36 7.30 9.38 1.35
C ASP A 36 6.08 8.71 2.01
N ALA A 37 5.10 8.32 1.19
CA ALA A 37 3.92 7.58 1.64
C ALA A 37 4.25 6.15 2.07
N PHE A 38 5.11 5.48 1.29
CA PHE A 38 5.61 4.14 1.60
C PHE A 38 6.32 4.14 2.95
N GLN A 39 7.17 5.14 3.22
CA GLN A 39 7.86 5.28 4.50
C GLN A 39 6.89 5.52 5.67
N ALA A 40 5.79 6.27 5.46
CA ALA A 40 4.75 6.42 6.47
C ALA A 40 4.01 5.10 6.75
N CYS A 41 3.68 4.34 5.70
CA CYS A 41 3.08 3.01 5.80
C CYS A 41 4.03 1.99 6.45
N GLN A 42 5.35 2.13 6.28
CA GLN A 42 6.34 1.28 6.94
C GLN A 42 6.42 1.58 8.44
N LYS A 43 6.39 2.86 8.83
CA LYS A 43 6.52 3.30 10.23
C LYS A 43 5.29 2.96 11.08
N ALA A 44 4.08 3.11 10.55
CA ALA A 44 2.84 2.94 11.32
C ALA A 44 2.67 1.55 11.97
N PRO A 45 2.85 0.42 11.25
CA PRO A 45 2.82 -0.93 11.83
C PRO A 45 4.19 -1.39 12.37
N GLY A 46 5.27 -0.64 12.13
CA GLY A 46 6.64 -1.09 12.38
C GLY A 46 7.09 -2.20 11.44
N ALA A 47 6.61 -2.17 10.19
CA ALA A 47 6.93 -3.17 9.18
C ALA A 47 8.41 -3.13 8.80
N LYS A 48 8.95 -4.28 8.39
CA LYS A 48 10.35 -4.44 7.97
C LYS A 48 10.42 -4.88 6.53
N SER A 49 11.38 -4.32 5.79
CA SER A 49 11.68 -4.80 4.43
C SER A 49 12.24 -6.22 4.47
N ASP A 50 11.74 -7.05 3.58
CA ASP A 50 12.22 -8.40 3.32
C ASP A 50 13.10 -8.38 2.05
N SER A 51 14.35 -8.79 2.18
CA SER A 51 15.32 -8.71 1.08
C SER A 51 15.07 -9.71 -0.04
N THR A 52 14.32 -10.78 0.22
CA THR A 52 14.03 -11.83 -0.77
C THR A 52 12.95 -11.36 -1.73
N THR A 53 11.86 -10.83 -1.16
CA THR A 53 10.67 -10.41 -1.92
C THR A 53 10.69 -8.93 -2.31
N GLY A 54 11.49 -8.11 -1.62
CA GLY A 54 11.44 -6.65 -1.71
C GLY A 54 10.21 -6.02 -1.04
N LEU A 55 9.34 -6.82 -0.41
CA LEU A 55 8.10 -6.36 0.22
C LEU A 55 8.30 -6.02 1.70
N LEU A 56 7.33 -5.27 2.24
CA LEU A 56 7.22 -5.07 3.68
C LEU A 56 6.63 -6.30 4.35
N THR A 57 7.12 -6.62 5.54
CA THR A 57 6.63 -7.71 6.37
C THR A 57 6.24 -7.20 7.75
N VAL A 58 5.23 -7.84 8.33
CA VAL A 58 4.74 -7.56 9.69
C VAL A 58 4.66 -8.86 10.49
N THR A 59 4.80 -8.76 11.81
CA THR A 59 4.47 -9.85 12.73
C THR A 59 2.96 -9.99 12.88
N GLU A 60 2.48 -11.11 13.41
CA GLU A 60 1.06 -11.30 13.72
C GLU A 60 0.53 -10.24 14.68
N SER A 61 1.30 -9.91 15.73
CA SER A 61 0.95 -8.83 16.66
C SER A 61 0.88 -7.46 15.99
N GLN A 62 1.74 -7.16 15.01
CA GLN A 62 1.66 -5.92 14.24
C GLN A 62 0.43 -5.92 13.35
N PHE A 63 0.15 -7.05 12.68
CA PHE A 63 -1.03 -7.23 11.83
C PHE A 63 -2.35 -7.05 12.61
N GLU A 64 -2.45 -7.61 13.81
CA GLU A 64 -3.63 -7.44 14.69
C GLU A 64 -3.89 -5.98 15.09
N ASN A 65 -2.85 -5.14 15.07
CA ASN A 65 -2.94 -3.71 15.41
C ASN A 65 -2.97 -2.80 14.16
N MET A 66 -2.91 -3.37 12.95
CA MET A 66 -2.96 -2.60 11.72
C MET A 66 -4.30 -1.88 11.58
N GLN A 67 -4.23 -0.64 11.10
CA GLN A 67 -5.40 0.17 10.79
C GLN A 67 -5.74 0.04 9.31
N SER A 68 -7.02 0.26 8.97
CA SER A 68 -7.42 0.42 7.57
C SER A 68 -6.75 1.64 6.93
N LEU A 69 -6.42 1.52 5.65
CA LEU A 69 -6.03 2.65 4.82
C LEU A 69 -7.28 3.14 4.06
N PHE A 70 -7.63 4.41 4.17
CA PHE A 70 -8.74 4.97 3.42
C PHE A 70 -8.23 5.78 2.26
N PHE A 71 -8.76 5.55 1.06
CA PHE A 71 -8.40 6.25 -0.17
C PHE A 71 -9.58 7.12 -0.62
N GLN A 72 -9.42 8.45 -0.59
CA GLN A 72 -10.39 9.33 -1.24
C GLN A 72 -10.13 9.32 -2.74
N ILE A 73 -11.13 8.97 -3.55
CA ILE A 73 -11.09 8.99 -5.03
C ILE A 73 -12.31 9.76 -5.53
N GLY A 74 -12.09 11.01 -5.95
CA GLY A 74 -13.21 11.94 -6.18
C GLY A 74 -14.03 12.11 -4.89
N ASP A 75 -15.35 11.93 -4.99
CA ASP A 75 -16.26 12.08 -3.85
C ASP A 75 -16.45 10.80 -3.03
N GLN A 76 -15.79 9.69 -3.43
CA GLN A 76 -15.90 8.41 -2.73
C GLN A 76 -14.67 8.15 -1.86
N THR A 77 -14.89 7.50 -0.72
CA THR A 77 -13.84 6.96 0.14
C THR A 77 -13.87 5.44 0.04
N LEU A 78 -12.77 4.84 -0.36
CA LEU A 78 -12.59 3.38 -0.37
C LEU A 78 -11.76 2.97 0.84
N GLU A 79 -12.18 1.90 1.52
CA GLU A 79 -11.47 1.34 2.66
C GLU A 79 -10.67 0.10 2.24
N LEU A 80 -9.36 0.14 2.48
CA LEU A 80 -8.48 -1.01 2.38
C LEU A 80 -8.20 -1.55 3.78
N THR A 81 -8.98 -2.55 4.18
CA THR A 81 -8.89 -3.21 5.49
C THR A 81 -7.50 -3.85 5.71
N PRO A 82 -7.08 -4.14 6.96
CA PRO A 82 -5.80 -4.81 7.22
C PRO A 82 -5.61 -6.10 6.40
N ASN A 83 -6.64 -6.92 6.26
CA ASN A 83 -6.56 -8.14 5.45
C ASN A 83 -6.45 -7.87 3.95
N ALA A 84 -6.99 -6.76 3.46
CA ALA A 84 -6.81 -6.33 2.07
C ALA A 84 -5.42 -5.70 1.82
N GLN A 85 -4.68 -5.35 2.88
CA GLN A 85 -3.31 -4.82 2.77
C GLN A 85 -2.24 -5.92 2.68
N ILE A 86 -2.60 -7.21 2.78
CA ILE A 86 -1.64 -8.32 2.79
C ILE A 86 -1.72 -9.18 1.53
N TRP A 87 -0.58 -9.70 1.12
CA TRP A 87 -0.49 -10.74 0.11
C TRP A 87 -1.17 -12.01 0.65
N PRO A 88 -1.90 -12.78 -0.18
CA PRO A 88 -2.45 -14.06 0.26
C PRO A 88 -1.33 -14.99 0.73
N ARG A 89 -1.31 -15.30 2.04
CA ARG A 89 -0.26 -16.14 2.66
C ARG A 89 -0.07 -17.49 1.96
N ALA A 90 -1.16 -18.06 1.47
CA ALA A 90 -1.15 -19.31 0.70
C ALA A 90 -0.38 -19.22 -0.63
N LEU A 91 -0.10 -18.00 -1.11
CA LEU A 91 0.64 -17.72 -2.34
C LEU A 91 2.02 -17.11 -2.06
N ASN A 92 2.55 -17.15 -0.82
CA ASN A 92 3.87 -16.58 -0.53
C ASN A 92 4.98 -17.17 -1.41
N SER A 93 4.87 -18.46 -1.77
CA SER A 93 5.85 -19.13 -2.63
C SER A 93 5.93 -18.54 -4.04
N THR A 94 4.91 -17.81 -4.53
CA THR A 94 4.99 -17.14 -5.84
C THR A 94 5.85 -15.88 -5.82
N LEU A 95 6.18 -15.39 -4.62
CA LEU A 95 7.08 -14.26 -4.40
C LEU A 95 8.50 -14.71 -4.01
N ASP A 96 8.77 -16.02 -4.01
CA ASP A 96 9.92 -16.63 -3.30
C ASP A 96 9.92 -16.32 -1.79
N GLY A 97 8.74 -16.04 -1.23
CA GLY A 97 8.54 -15.72 0.18
C GLY A 97 8.42 -16.95 1.09
N GLU A 98 8.60 -16.72 2.39
CA GLU A 98 8.49 -17.74 3.43
C GLU A 98 7.02 -18.06 3.75
N GLU A 99 6.73 -19.34 4.00
CA GLU A 99 5.41 -19.79 4.39
C GLU A 99 4.96 -19.14 5.71
N GLY A 100 3.70 -18.71 5.78
CA GLY A 100 3.10 -18.13 6.99
C GLY A 100 3.49 -16.67 7.28
N LYS A 101 4.58 -16.15 6.69
CA LYS A 101 4.98 -14.75 6.82
C LYS A 101 3.92 -13.81 6.23
N ILE A 102 3.72 -12.66 6.86
CA ILE A 102 2.73 -11.67 6.42
C ILE A 102 3.45 -10.62 5.60
N TYR A 103 3.26 -10.66 4.29
CA TYR A 103 3.76 -9.67 3.34
C TYR A 103 2.68 -8.64 3.04
N LEU A 104 3.04 -7.36 3.02
CA LEU A 104 2.15 -6.29 2.61
C LEU A 104 2.17 -6.12 1.08
N ILE A 105 1.03 -5.78 0.48
CA ILE A 105 0.93 -5.49 -0.96
C ILE A 105 1.38 -4.08 -1.35
N VAL A 106 1.79 -3.28 -0.37
CA VAL A 106 2.24 -1.90 -0.56
C VAL A 106 3.71 -1.90 -0.98
N ALA A 107 4.01 -1.25 -2.11
CA ALA A 107 5.35 -1.16 -2.69
C ALA A 107 5.77 0.29 -2.96
N ASP A 108 7.08 0.54 -2.92
CA ASP A 108 7.68 1.84 -3.19
C ASP A 108 7.81 2.09 -4.70
N MET A 109 7.36 3.25 -5.17
CA MET A 109 7.54 3.71 -6.56
C MET A 109 8.96 4.22 -6.85
N GLY A 110 9.78 4.44 -5.82
CA GLY A 110 11.14 4.97 -5.96
C GLY A 110 11.20 6.47 -6.28
N SER A 111 10.09 7.18 -6.11
CA SER A 111 10.00 8.63 -6.25
C SER A 111 9.07 9.22 -5.19
N ASN A 112 9.42 10.39 -4.67
CA ASN A 112 8.58 11.13 -3.73
C ASN A 112 7.35 11.71 -4.43
N SER A 113 6.31 11.99 -3.64
CA SER A 113 5.08 12.61 -4.12
C SER A 113 5.31 13.95 -4.83
N GLY A 114 4.36 14.32 -5.71
CA GLY A 114 4.42 15.56 -6.49
C GLY A 114 5.11 15.42 -7.85
N SER A 115 5.43 14.19 -8.27
CA SER A 115 6.06 13.89 -9.55
C SER A 115 5.07 13.80 -10.71
N GLY A 116 3.76 13.72 -10.40
CA GLY A 116 2.67 13.59 -11.37
C GLY A 116 2.20 12.15 -11.60
N LEU A 117 2.95 11.16 -11.11
CA LEU A 117 2.54 9.77 -10.98
C LEU A 117 3.01 9.25 -9.62
N ASP A 118 2.14 9.37 -8.63
CA ASP A 118 2.49 9.17 -7.21
C ASP A 118 1.77 7.96 -6.58
N PHE A 119 0.92 7.27 -7.36
CA PHE A 119 0.40 5.95 -7.03
C PHE A 119 0.06 5.13 -8.29
N ILE A 120 0.05 3.80 -8.14
CA ILE A 120 -0.52 2.83 -9.07
C ILE A 120 -1.40 1.87 -8.26
N ASP A 121 -2.70 1.88 -8.56
CA ASP A 121 -3.61 0.86 -8.04
C ASP A 121 -3.53 -0.38 -8.91
N GLY A 122 -2.67 -1.31 -8.47
CA GLY A 122 -2.53 -2.62 -9.07
C GLY A 122 -3.61 -3.62 -8.65
N PHE A 123 -3.46 -4.85 -9.12
CA PHE A 123 -4.38 -5.96 -8.88
C PHE A 123 -4.65 -6.23 -7.39
N GLY A 124 -3.67 -6.06 -6.51
CA GLY A 124 -3.88 -6.21 -5.06
C GLY A 124 -4.85 -5.20 -4.45
N PHE A 125 -5.09 -4.06 -5.11
CA PHE A 125 -6.04 -3.03 -4.68
C PHE A 125 -7.46 -3.22 -5.27
N LEU A 126 -7.55 -3.83 -6.46
CA LEU A 126 -8.78 -3.91 -7.29
C LEU A 126 -9.64 -5.13 -6.96
#